data_AF-A0A9P7DT31-F1
#
_entry.id   AF-A0A9P7DT31-F1
#
_cell.length_a   1.000
_cell.length_b   1.000
_cell.length_c   1.000
_cell.angle_alpha   90.00
_cell.angle_beta   90.00
_cell.angle_gamma   90.00
#
_symmetry.space_group_name_H-M   'P 1'
#
loop_
_entity.id
_entity.type
_entity.pdbx_description
1 polymer ?
#
loop_
_entity_poly.entity_id
_entity_poly.type
_entity_poly.pdbx_seq_one_letter_code
_entity_poly.pdbx_strand_id
1 'polypeptide(L)'
;RFFVYSVSEREHVIMDREDRRENEVTVLTSHLLNPKFNLAEWYSQKVSELQGLDPQKVRKWRRKELGKKMPMETPLAARVEQLLVRWGRYDNDPVRNALHPQRFECVRMRDGTYRIKDYVRSFVVEVPLRLLLNPKFVLASWYNKRLREAHDELCDSLLQKSQELNMLQLLDQGPLTENECQLDDVARRIYTLTPDAKFLYNESYLFVLELNGQQIPAGTYPALQRGAAVTKDFKRMIPKPVVVVVNINR
;
A
#
# COMPACT_ATOMS: atom_id res chain seq x y z
N ARG A 1 -10.25 -24.26 -18.96
CA ARG A 1 -11.05 -24.16 -20.20
C ARG A 1 -10.18 -23.83 -21.41
N PHE A 2 -9.56 -22.66 -21.54
CA PHE A 2 -8.70 -22.35 -22.70
C PHE A 2 -7.24 -22.83 -22.56
N PHE A 3 -6.64 -23.25 -23.68
CA PHE A 3 -5.20 -23.47 -23.85
C PHE A 3 -4.63 -22.41 -24.78
N VAL A 4 -3.46 -21.88 -24.43
CA VAL A 4 -2.71 -20.94 -25.27
C VAL A 4 -1.28 -21.42 -25.38
N TYR A 5 -0.76 -21.53 -26.61
CA TYR A 5 0.64 -21.84 -26.86
C TYR A 5 1.18 -21.01 -28.02
N SER A 6 2.49 -20.72 -27.97
CA SER A 6 3.19 -20.01 -29.04
C SER A 6 3.44 -20.95 -30.22
N VAL A 7 3.13 -20.49 -31.43
CA VAL A 7 3.46 -21.20 -32.67
C VAL A 7 4.63 -20.53 -33.39
N SER A 8 4.80 -19.23 -33.16
CA SER A 8 5.97 -18.45 -33.58
C SER A 8 6.23 -17.33 -32.56
N GLU A 9 7.29 -16.54 -32.77
CA GLU A 9 7.54 -15.34 -31.95
C GLU A 9 6.40 -14.32 -32.01
N ARG A 10 5.64 -14.33 -33.11
CA ARG A 10 4.61 -13.33 -33.40
C ARG A 10 3.19 -13.84 -33.22
N GLU A 11 3.01 -15.14 -33.01
CA GLU A 11 1.70 -15.77 -33.06
C GLU A 11 1.52 -16.80 -31.94
N HIS A 12 0.32 -16.76 -31.36
CA HIS A 12 -0.14 -17.71 -30.38
C HIS A 12 -1.43 -18.35 -30.89
N VAL A 13 -1.62 -19.63 -30.62
CA VAL A 13 -2.89 -20.32 -30.85
C VAL A 13 -3.66 -20.35 -29.55
N ILE A 14 -4.96 -20.05 -29.63
CA ILE A 14 -5.93 -20.17 -28.57
C ILE A 14 -6.93 -21.26 -28.95
N MET A 15 -7.16 -22.20 -28.05
CA MET A 15 -8.12 -23.28 -28.21
C MET A 15 -8.95 -23.47 -26.94
N ASP A 16 -10.24 -23.80 -27.06
CA ASP A 16 -11.04 -24.27 -25.93
C ASP A 16 -10.81 -25.78 -25.72
N ARG A 17 -10.31 -26.15 -24.55
CA ARG A 17 -10.03 -27.55 -24.17
C ARG A 17 -11.32 -28.36 -24.00
N GLU A 18 -12.41 -27.71 -23.63
CA GLU A 18 -13.69 -28.38 -23.35
C GLU A 18 -14.50 -28.62 -24.62
N ASP A 19 -14.26 -27.85 -25.69
CA ASP A 19 -14.88 -28.04 -26.99
C ASP A 19 -13.86 -28.41 -28.06
N ARG A 20 -13.58 -29.72 -28.18
CA ARG A 20 -12.67 -30.27 -29.20
C ARG A 20 -13.14 -30.06 -30.64
N ARG A 21 -14.34 -29.52 -30.85
CA ARG A 21 -14.88 -29.20 -32.19
C ARG A 21 -14.60 -27.75 -32.57
N GLU A 22 -14.12 -26.91 -31.64
CA GLU A 22 -13.71 -25.55 -31.96
C GLU A 22 -12.37 -25.56 -32.70
N ASN A 23 -12.32 -24.73 -33.76
CA ASN A 23 -11.12 -24.52 -34.54
C ASN A 23 -10.06 -23.78 -33.72
N GLU A 24 -8.80 -24.19 -33.86
CA GLU A 24 -7.65 -23.44 -33.35
C GLU A 24 -7.64 -22.03 -33.95
N VAL A 25 -7.61 -21.00 -33.09
CA VAL A 25 -7.61 -19.61 -33.55
C VAL A 25 -6.26 -18.97 -33.26
N THR A 26 -5.62 -18.45 -34.30
CA THR A 26 -4.33 -17.76 -34.18
C THR A 26 -4.53 -16.28 -33.85
N VAL A 27 -3.81 -15.80 -32.84
CA VAL A 27 -3.75 -14.39 -32.41
C VAL A 27 -2.32 -13.87 -32.46
N LEU A 28 -2.15 -12.61 -32.86
CA LEU A 28 -0.85 -11.95 -32.85
C LEU A 28 -0.40 -11.63 -31.42
N THR A 29 0.88 -11.87 -31.12
CA THR A 29 1.52 -11.52 -29.84
C THR A 29 1.35 -10.03 -29.52
N SER A 30 1.41 -9.16 -30.53
CA SER A 30 1.20 -7.71 -30.36
C SER A 30 -0.18 -7.35 -29.82
N HIS A 31 -1.23 -8.11 -30.18
CA HIS A 31 -2.56 -7.92 -29.63
C HIS A 31 -2.64 -8.39 -28.18
N LEU A 32 -1.99 -9.52 -27.84
CA LEU A 32 -1.94 -10.02 -26.47
C LEU A 32 -1.18 -9.09 -25.51
N LEU A 33 -0.19 -8.36 -26.02
CA LEU A 33 0.56 -7.35 -25.26
C LEU A 33 -0.17 -6.02 -25.11
N ASN A 34 -1.27 -5.81 -25.84
CA ASN A 34 -2.05 -4.57 -25.79
C ASN A 34 -3.09 -4.64 -24.65
N PRO A 35 -2.97 -3.81 -23.59
CA PRO A 35 -3.89 -3.84 -22.45
C PRO A 35 -5.34 -3.46 -22.82
N LYS A 36 -5.53 -2.75 -23.94
CA LYS A 36 -6.86 -2.39 -24.46
C LYS A 36 -7.48 -3.48 -25.33
N PHE A 37 -6.74 -4.53 -25.66
CA PHE A 37 -7.25 -5.63 -26.46
C PHE A 37 -8.28 -6.43 -25.67
N ASN A 38 -9.48 -6.57 -26.23
CA ASN A 38 -10.53 -7.39 -25.64
C ASN A 38 -10.46 -8.78 -26.26
N LEU A 39 -9.71 -9.66 -25.61
CA LEU A 39 -9.48 -11.02 -26.11
C LEU A 39 -10.79 -11.81 -26.21
N ALA A 40 -11.72 -11.65 -25.26
CA ALA A 40 -13.00 -12.36 -25.27
C ALA A 40 -13.89 -11.94 -26.45
N GLU A 41 -13.95 -10.63 -26.74
CA GLU A 41 -14.70 -10.10 -27.88
C GLU A 41 -14.08 -10.52 -29.21
N TRP A 42 -12.75 -10.50 -29.31
CA TRP A 42 -12.03 -10.98 -30.50
C TRP A 42 -12.22 -12.48 -30.73
N TYR A 43 -12.06 -13.30 -29.68
CA TYR A 43 -12.18 -14.76 -29.78
C TYR A 43 -13.60 -15.17 -30.17
N SER A 44 -14.62 -14.63 -29.50
CA SER A 44 -16.02 -14.91 -29.85
C SER A 44 -16.36 -14.48 -31.28
N GLN A 45 -15.78 -13.38 -31.76
CA GLN A 45 -15.95 -12.98 -33.16
C GLN A 45 -15.31 -14.01 -34.10
N LYS A 46 -14.05 -14.37 -33.87
CA LYS A 46 -13.31 -15.29 -34.74
C LYS A 46 -13.96 -16.67 -34.81
N VAL A 47 -14.37 -17.22 -33.67
CA VAL A 47 -15.09 -18.50 -33.63
C VAL A 47 -16.41 -18.41 -34.38
N SER A 48 -17.16 -17.31 -34.22
CA SER A 48 -18.43 -17.13 -34.93
C SER A 48 -18.28 -17.01 -36.45
N GLU A 49 -17.21 -16.36 -36.92
CA GLU A 49 -16.86 -16.26 -38.34
C GLU A 49 -16.55 -17.66 -38.91
N LEU A 50 -15.75 -18.45 -38.17
CA LEU A 50 -15.38 -19.81 -38.57
C LEU A 50 -16.56 -20.79 -38.58
N GLN A 51 -17.54 -20.59 -37.69
CA GLN A 51 -18.76 -21.39 -37.62
C GLN A 51 -19.86 -20.91 -38.58
N GLY A 52 -19.64 -19.84 -39.34
CA GLY A 52 -20.64 -19.29 -40.27
C GLY A 52 -21.89 -18.73 -39.57
N LEU A 53 -21.76 -18.30 -38.32
CA LEU A 53 -22.89 -17.77 -37.55
C LEU A 53 -23.24 -16.34 -38.01
N ASP A 54 -24.53 -16.02 -37.96
CA ASP A 54 -25.03 -14.67 -38.30
C ASP A 54 -24.40 -13.59 -37.38
N PRO A 55 -23.66 -12.62 -37.96
CA PRO A 55 -23.00 -11.55 -37.21
C PRO A 55 -23.96 -10.75 -36.32
N GLN A 56 -25.22 -10.58 -36.73
CA GLN A 56 -26.21 -9.82 -35.95
C GLN A 56 -26.63 -10.57 -34.68
N LYS A 57 -26.87 -11.88 -34.78
CA LYS A 57 -27.19 -12.73 -33.63
C LYS A 57 -26.03 -12.78 -32.63
N VAL A 58 -24.80 -12.92 -33.14
CA VAL A 58 -23.59 -12.91 -32.31
C VAL A 58 -23.42 -11.55 -31.61
N ARG A 59 -23.66 -10.44 -32.30
CA ARG A 59 -23.60 -9.10 -31.69
C ARG A 59 -24.67 -8.89 -30.60
N LYS A 60 -25.86 -9.46 -30.76
CA LYS A 60 -26.93 -9.42 -29.75
C LYS A 60 -26.59 -10.29 -28.54
N TRP A 61 -26.10 -11.51 -28.78
CA TRP A 61 -25.60 -12.41 -27.73
C TRP A 61 -24.45 -11.79 -26.94
N ARG A 62 -23.45 -11.22 -27.61
CA ARG A 62 -22.31 -10.54 -26.95
C ARG A 62 -22.77 -9.41 -26.03
N ARG A 63 -23.70 -8.56 -26.49
CA ARG A 63 -24.25 -7.48 -25.65
C ARG A 63 -24.98 -8.00 -24.41
N LYS A 64 -25.59 -9.19 -24.50
CA LYS A 64 -26.33 -9.81 -23.40
C LYS A 64 -25.40 -10.53 -22.41
N GLU A 65 -24.46 -11.33 -22.92
CA GLU A 65 -23.62 -12.23 -22.10
C GLU A 65 -22.30 -11.60 -21.65
N LEU A 66 -21.61 -10.85 -22.52
CA LEU A 66 -20.36 -10.18 -22.15
C LEU A 66 -20.62 -8.85 -21.42
N GLY A 67 -21.82 -8.28 -21.53
CA GLY A 67 -22.22 -7.07 -20.81
C GLY A 67 -21.24 -5.90 -20.99
N LYS A 68 -20.34 -5.70 -20.02
CA LYS A 68 -19.26 -4.70 -20.06
C LYS A 68 -18.06 -5.22 -20.85
N LYS A 69 -17.46 -4.36 -21.69
CA LYS A 69 -16.12 -4.61 -22.24
C LYS A 69 -15.16 -4.85 -21.07
N MET A 70 -14.66 -6.07 -20.95
CA MET A 70 -13.57 -6.43 -20.05
C MET A 70 -12.28 -6.37 -20.88
N PRO A 71 -11.57 -5.22 -20.91
CA PRO A 71 -10.22 -5.21 -21.47
C PRO A 71 -9.36 -6.23 -20.73
N MET A 72 -8.31 -6.73 -21.37
CA MET A 72 -7.37 -7.66 -20.72
C MET A 72 -6.64 -7.04 -19.52
N GLU A 73 -6.74 -5.72 -19.37
CA GLU A 73 -6.06 -4.92 -18.36
C GLU A 73 -4.55 -5.16 -18.43
N THR A 74 -3.91 -5.53 -17.33
CA THR A 74 -2.48 -5.86 -17.31
C THR A 74 -2.33 -7.33 -16.92
N PRO A 75 -2.49 -8.27 -17.88
CA PRO A 75 -2.49 -9.72 -17.59
C PRO A 75 -1.17 -10.16 -16.92
N LEU A 76 -0.07 -9.50 -17.28
CA LEU A 76 1.24 -9.74 -16.67
C LEU A 76 1.28 -9.29 -15.20
N ALA A 77 0.62 -8.18 -14.85
CA ALA A 77 0.56 -7.70 -13.46
C ALA A 77 -0.27 -8.65 -12.59
N ALA A 78 -1.46 -9.04 -13.07
CA ALA A 78 -2.29 -10.05 -12.41
C ALA A 78 -1.52 -11.38 -12.25
N ARG A 79 -0.71 -11.76 -13.25
CA ARG A 79 0.13 -12.95 -13.16
C ARG A 79 1.24 -12.81 -12.12
N VAL A 80 1.87 -11.65 -12.03
CA VAL A 80 2.88 -11.33 -11.00
C VAL A 80 2.27 -11.49 -9.61
N GLU A 81 1.12 -10.89 -9.36
CA GLU A 81 0.39 -11.01 -8.08
C GLU A 81 0.08 -12.48 -7.74
N GLN A 82 -0.48 -13.23 -8.69
CA GLN A 82 -0.78 -14.65 -8.50
C GLN A 82 0.46 -15.49 -8.16
N LEU A 83 1.58 -15.25 -8.85
CA LEU A 83 2.82 -15.97 -8.61
C LEU A 83 3.38 -15.65 -7.21
N LEU A 84 3.31 -14.39 -6.79
CA LEU A 84 3.78 -13.96 -5.49
C LEU A 84 2.90 -14.50 -4.34
N VAL A 85 1.57 -14.45 -4.50
CA VAL A 85 0.61 -15.01 -3.54
C VAL A 85 0.75 -16.53 -3.45
N ARG A 86 0.96 -17.23 -4.57
CA ARG A 86 1.08 -18.70 -4.60
C ARG A 86 2.28 -19.21 -3.80
N TRP A 87 3.37 -18.45 -3.75
CA TRP A 87 4.53 -18.80 -2.92
C TRP A 87 4.22 -18.71 -1.42
N GLY A 88 3.23 -17.88 -1.05
CA GLY A 88 2.62 -17.84 0.27
C GLY A 88 3.45 -17.09 1.31
N ARG A 89 4.66 -17.57 1.61
CA ARG A 89 5.51 -17.03 2.67
C ARG A 89 6.89 -16.62 2.17
N TYR A 90 7.35 -15.48 2.66
CA TYR A 90 8.65 -14.86 2.42
C TYR A 90 9.40 -14.67 3.75
N ASP A 91 10.71 -14.45 3.68
CA ASP A 91 11.59 -14.41 4.85
C ASP A 91 11.15 -13.32 5.83
N ASN A 92 10.95 -13.66 7.11
CA ASN A 92 10.45 -12.77 8.18
C ASN A 92 8.97 -12.35 8.06
N ASP A 93 8.12 -13.17 7.41
CA ASP A 93 6.71 -12.84 7.25
C ASP A 93 5.98 -12.86 8.60
N PRO A 94 5.14 -11.86 8.91
CA PRO A 94 4.32 -11.90 10.11
C PRO A 94 3.36 -13.08 10.05
N VAL A 95 3.22 -13.81 11.17
CA VAL A 95 2.37 -15.01 11.26
C VAL A 95 0.92 -14.69 10.88
N ARG A 96 0.44 -13.49 11.23
CA ARG A 96 -0.82 -12.93 10.77
C ARG A 96 -0.59 -12.16 9.48
N ASN A 97 -1.38 -12.44 8.45
CA ASN A 97 -1.47 -11.72 7.17
C ASN A 97 -0.49 -12.12 6.05
N ALA A 98 0.50 -13.00 6.29
CA ALA A 98 1.39 -13.48 5.22
C ALA A 98 0.65 -14.03 3.98
N LEU A 99 -0.50 -14.68 4.21
CA LEU A 99 -1.35 -15.32 3.21
C LEU A 99 -2.52 -14.44 2.74
N HIS A 100 -2.49 -13.12 2.99
CA HIS A 100 -3.60 -12.25 2.58
C HIS A 100 -3.71 -12.22 1.05
N PRO A 101 -4.91 -12.50 0.47
CA PRO A 101 -5.07 -12.61 -0.98
C PRO A 101 -4.84 -11.29 -1.73
N GLN A 102 -4.97 -10.15 -1.03
CA GLN A 102 -4.70 -8.80 -1.56
C GLN A 102 -3.38 -8.22 -1.03
N ARG A 103 -2.44 -9.08 -0.62
CA ARG A 103 -1.13 -8.64 -0.11
C ARG A 103 -0.34 -7.87 -1.16
N PHE A 104 -0.38 -8.35 -2.40
CA PHE A 104 0.40 -7.79 -3.50
C PHE A 104 -0.50 -7.00 -4.44
N GLU A 105 -0.02 -5.83 -4.84
CA GLU A 105 -0.56 -5.08 -5.97
C GLU A 105 0.58 -4.83 -6.96
N CYS A 106 0.34 -5.12 -8.23
CA CYS A 106 1.29 -4.90 -9.30
C CYS A 106 0.73 -3.89 -10.29
N VAL A 107 1.49 -2.82 -10.56
CA VAL A 107 1.07 -1.76 -11.49
C VAL A 107 2.13 -1.59 -12.57
N ARG A 108 1.69 -1.55 -13.84
CA ARG A 108 2.59 -1.24 -14.97
C ARG A 108 2.92 0.25 -14.98
N MET A 109 4.21 0.55 -15.01
CA MET A 109 4.75 1.90 -15.07
C MET A 109 4.95 2.37 -16.52
N ARG A 110 5.09 3.69 -16.72
CA ARG A 110 5.23 4.31 -18.06
C ARG A 110 6.54 3.98 -18.76
N ASP A 111 7.59 3.71 -17.98
CA ASP A 111 8.95 3.36 -18.41
C ASP A 111 9.09 1.87 -18.82
N GLY A 112 8.01 1.09 -18.76
CA GLY A 112 8.03 -0.33 -19.07
C GLY A 112 8.50 -1.23 -17.91
N THR A 113 8.60 -0.68 -16.70
CA THR A 113 8.76 -1.48 -15.48
C THR A 113 7.39 -1.81 -14.86
N TYR A 114 7.39 -2.75 -13.94
CA TYR A 114 6.23 -3.12 -13.12
C TYR A 114 6.59 -2.85 -11.66
N ARG A 115 5.74 -2.10 -10.97
CA ARG A 115 5.89 -1.80 -9.55
C ARG A 115 5.06 -2.76 -8.74
N ILE A 116 5.70 -3.51 -7.87
CA ILE A 116 5.08 -4.45 -6.94
C ILE A 116 5.05 -3.79 -5.57
N LYS A 117 3.85 -3.66 -5.00
CA LYS A 117 3.66 -3.23 -3.62
C LYS A 117 3.26 -4.44 -2.78
N ASP A 118 3.92 -4.61 -1.65
CA ASP A 118 3.54 -5.55 -0.59
C ASP A 118 2.96 -4.74 0.58
N TYR A 119 1.63 -4.80 0.73
CA TYR A 119 0.89 -4.08 1.76
C TYR A 119 1.11 -4.63 3.17
N VAL A 120 1.51 -5.90 3.30
CA VAL A 120 1.77 -6.49 4.61
C VAL A 120 3.09 -5.96 5.17
N ARG A 121 4.03 -5.59 4.30
CA ARG A 121 5.37 -5.13 4.68
C ARG A 121 5.64 -3.65 4.42
N SER A 122 4.68 -2.94 3.85
CA SER A 122 4.89 -1.59 3.32
C SER A 122 6.13 -1.50 2.42
N PHE A 123 6.39 -2.56 1.63
CA PHE A 123 7.58 -2.67 0.79
C PHE A 123 7.21 -2.52 -0.68
N VAL A 124 8.04 -1.79 -1.43
CA VAL A 124 7.81 -1.53 -2.84
C VAL A 124 9.08 -1.87 -3.62
N VAL A 125 8.93 -2.62 -4.71
CA VAL A 125 10.03 -2.96 -5.61
C VAL A 125 9.61 -2.87 -7.06
N GLU A 126 10.55 -2.55 -7.94
CA GLU A 126 10.32 -2.44 -9.38
C GLU A 126 11.01 -3.58 -10.13
N VAL A 127 10.29 -4.19 -11.06
CA VAL A 127 10.78 -5.28 -11.91
C VAL A 127 10.65 -4.88 -13.39
N PRO A 128 11.74 -4.90 -14.17
CA PRO A 128 11.67 -4.64 -15.61
C PRO A 128 10.85 -5.70 -16.36
N LEU A 129 10.06 -5.28 -17.37
CA LEU A 129 9.29 -6.18 -18.23
C LEU A 129 10.13 -7.32 -18.82
N ARG A 130 11.37 -7.04 -19.24
CA ARG A 130 12.30 -8.03 -19.80
C ARG A 130 12.57 -9.22 -18.87
N LEU A 131 12.54 -9.02 -17.54
CA LEU A 131 12.70 -10.11 -16.59
C LEU A 131 11.42 -10.93 -16.47
N LEU A 132 10.26 -10.27 -16.44
CA LEU A 132 8.95 -10.93 -16.37
C LEU A 132 8.63 -11.79 -17.60
N LEU A 133 9.17 -11.43 -18.77
CA LEU A 133 9.03 -12.22 -20.00
C LEU A 133 10.02 -13.39 -20.09
N ASN A 134 11.02 -13.46 -19.22
CA ASN A 134 12.00 -14.53 -19.25
C ASN A 134 11.46 -15.78 -18.53
N PRO A 135 11.26 -16.92 -19.22
CA PRO A 135 10.71 -18.13 -18.61
C PRO A 135 11.63 -18.75 -17.53
N LYS A 136 12.92 -18.42 -17.54
CA LYS A 136 13.88 -18.87 -16.52
C LYS A 136 13.89 -17.96 -15.28
N PHE A 137 13.18 -16.83 -15.31
CA PHE A 137 13.12 -15.90 -14.21
C PHE A 137 12.14 -16.37 -13.14
N VAL A 138 12.66 -16.69 -11.96
CA VAL A 138 11.84 -17.10 -10.81
C VAL A 138 11.51 -15.87 -9.97
N LEU A 139 10.36 -15.26 -10.26
CA LEU A 139 9.90 -14.01 -9.66
C LEU A 139 9.90 -14.04 -8.11
N ALA A 140 9.39 -15.11 -7.50
CA ALA A 140 9.28 -15.20 -6.04
C ALA A 140 10.65 -15.24 -5.36
N SER A 141 11.61 -16.02 -5.91
CA SER A 141 12.98 -16.07 -5.40
C SER A 141 13.71 -14.74 -5.58
N TRP A 142 13.51 -14.07 -6.72
CA TRP A 142 14.05 -12.73 -6.94
C TRP A 142 13.47 -11.72 -5.95
N TYR A 143 12.15 -11.74 -5.73
CA TYR A 143 11.49 -10.86 -4.76
C TYR A 143 12.01 -11.09 -3.33
N ASN A 144 12.14 -12.35 -2.91
CA ASN A 144 12.69 -12.68 -1.59
C ASN A 144 14.15 -12.22 -1.44
N LYS A 145 14.93 -12.27 -2.53
CA LYS A 145 16.29 -11.71 -2.53
C LYS A 145 16.28 -10.19 -2.35
N ARG A 146 15.40 -9.48 -3.08
CA ARG A 146 15.23 -8.02 -2.95
C ARG A 146 14.80 -7.61 -1.54
N LEU A 147 13.94 -8.39 -0.91
CA LEU A 147 13.54 -8.19 0.48
C LEU A 147 14.75 -8.28 1.44
N ARG A 148 15.58 -9.30 1.29
CA ARG A 148 16.80 -9.46 2.11
C ARG A 148 17.78 -8.32 1.89
N GLU A 149 18.05 -7.97 0.64
CA GLU A 149 18.94 -6.84 0.29
C GLU A 149 18.43 -5.53 0.93
N ALA A 150 17.12 -5.24 0.84
CA ALA A 150 16.54 -4.03 1.46
C ALA A 150 16.56 -4.07 3.00
N HIS A 151 16.40 -5.25 3.59
CA HIS A 151 16.52 -5.42 5.04
C HIS A 151 17.95 -5.18 5.51
N ASP A 152 18.94 -5.75 4.82
CA ASP A 152 20.35 -5.57 5.14
C ASP A 152 20.77 -4.10 4.98
N GLU A 153 20.36 -3.44 3.91
CA GLU A 153 20.58 -1.99 3.69
C GLU A 153 19.96 -1.14 4.81
N LEU A 154 18.77 -1.51 5.28
CA LEU A 154 18.12 -0.83 6.40
C LEU A 154 18.92 -1.05 7.69
N CYS A 155 19.32 -2.28 8.00
CA CYS A 155 20.14 -2.60 9.17
C CYS A 155 21.46 -1.82 9.14
N ASP A 156 22.16 -1.80 8.01
CA ASP A 156 23.40 -1.05 7.84
C ASP A 156 23.18 0.46 8.05
N SER A 157 22.10 1.01 7.51
CA SER A 157 21.77 2.43 7.68
C SER A 157 21.47 2.79 9.14
N LEU A 158 20.72 1.93 9.83
CA LEU A 158 20.35 2.12 11.24
C LEU A 158 21.58 1.96 12.17
N LEU A 159 22.50 1.04 11.87
CA LEU A 159 23.72 0.83 12.65
C LEU A 159 24.76 1.94 12.44
N GLN A 160 24.79 2.58 11.27
CA GLN A 160 25.73 3.68 11.00
C GLN A 160 25.31 5.02 11.65
N LYS A 161 24.02 5.21 11.97
CA LYS A 161 23.53 6.41 12.66
C LYS A 161 23.54 6.20 14.16
N SER A 162 24.55 6.76 14.83
CA SER A 162 24.78 6.63 16.28
C SER A 162 23.61 7.04 17.21
N GLN A 163 22.56 7.68 16.69
CA GLN A 163 21.36 8.04 17.46
C GLN A 163 20.25 6.97 17.45
N GLU A 164 20.33 5.94 16.60
CA GLU A 164 19.26 4.93 16.42
C GLU A 164 19.50 3.59 17.12
N LEU A 165 20.62 3.42 17.83
CA LEU A 165 20.87 2.25 18.70
C LEU A 165 19.72 2.04 19.71
N ASN A 166 19.08 3.13 20.16
CA ASN A 166 17.92 3.07 21.05
C ASN A 166 16.65 2.53 20.35
N MET A 167 16.48 2.77 19.05
CA MET A 167 15.31 2.28 18.30
C MET A 167 15.46 0.81 17.88
N LEU A 168 16.69 0.38 17.56
CA LEU A 168 16.97 -1.03 17.31
C LEU A 168 16.88 -1.86 18.60
N GLN A 169 17.29 -1.29 19.74
CA GLN A 169 17.08 -1.93 21.06
C GLN A 169 15.60 -2.14 21.38
N LEU A 170 14.69 -1.26 20.94
CA LEU A 170 13.23 -1.44 21.09
C LEU A 170 12.65 -2.57 20.23
N LEU A 171 13.32 -2.94 19.13
CA LEU A 171 12.89 -4.02 18.23
C LEU A 171 13.43 -5.40 18.63
N ASP A 172 14.57 -5.42 19.33
CA ASP A 172 15.30 -6.64 19.71
C ASP A 172 15.07 -7.04 21.18
N GLN A 173 14.54 -6.13 22.00
CA GLN A 173 14.04 -6.48 23.32
C GLN A 173 12.68 -7.16 23.16
N GLY A 174 12.42 -8.19 23.96
CA GLY A 174 11.18 -8.98 23.94
C GLY A 174 9.92 -8.15 24.26
N PRO A 175 8.87 -8.73 24.86
CA PRO A 175 7.68 -7.95 25.19
C PRO A 175 8.06 -6.72 26.04
N LEU A 176 7.62 -5.54 25.60
CA LEU A 176 7.84 -4.27 26.28
C LEU A 176 7.48 -4.40 27.77
N THR A 177 8.33 -3.87 28.64
CA THR A 177 7.99 -3.74 30.05
C THR A 177 6.77 -2.83 30.21
N GLU A 178 6.08 -2.92 31.35
CA GLU A 178 4.88 -2.12 31.60
C GLU A 178 5.15 -0.60 31.47
N ASN A 179 6.35 -0.17 31.87
CA ASN A 179 6.78 1.23 31.74
C ASN A 179 7.01 1.65 30.29
N GLU A 180 7.55 0.76 29.46
CA GLU A 180 7.75 1.03 28.03
C GLU A 180 6.44 1.03 27.25
N CYS A 181 5.49 0.16 27.62
CA CYS A 181 4.12 0.22 27.10
C CYS A 181 3.46 1.57 27.41
N GLN A 182 3.62 2.07 28.64
CA GLN A 182 3.11 3.39 29.03
C GLN A 182 3.78 4.53 28.26
N LEU A 183 5.09 4.45 28.03
CA LEU A 183 5.84 5.41 27.21
C LEU A 183 5.41 5.39 25.74
N ASP A 184 5.18 4.22 25.16
CA ASP A 184 4.70 4.07 23.78
C ASP A 184 3.26 4.59 23.61
N ASP A 185 2.39 4.35 24.60
CA ASP A 185 1.04 4.91 24.61
C ASP A 185 1.05 6.45 24.73
N VAL A 186 1.96 7.01 25.51
CA VAL A 186 2.18 8.47 25.57
C VAL A 186 2.71 8.99 24.24
N ALA A 187 3.72 8.34 23.65
CA ALA A 187 4.27 8.71 22.34
C ALA A 187 3.20 8.69 21.25
N ARG A 188 2.41 7.60 21.14
CA ARG A 188 1.29 7.49 20.20
C ARG A 188 0.27 8.60 20.40
N ARG A 189 -0.10 8.94 21.63
CA ARG A 189 -1.04 10.05 21.90
C ARG A 189 -0.48 11.37 21.40
N ILE A 190 0.82 11.62 21.60
CA ILE A 190 1.45 12.86 21.12
C ILE A 190 1.52 12.88 19.57
N TYR A 191 1.84 11.76 18.91
CA TYR A 191 1.96 11.73 17.46
C TYR A 191 0.61 11.67 16.70
N THR A 192 -0.47 11.21 17.34
CA THR A 192 -1.77 11.00 16.66
C THR A 192 -2.80 12.09 16.91
N LEU A 193 -2.72 12.83 18.03
CA LEU A 193 -3.80 13.73 18.45
C LEU A 193 -3.45 15.22 18.41
N THR A 194 -2.18 15.61 18.28
CA THR A 194 -1.77 17.00 18.58
C THR A 194 -0.85 17.59 17.51
N PRO A 195 -1.42 18.16 16.41
CA PRO A 195 -0.62 18.75 15.32
C PRO A 195 0.23 19.96 15.73
N ASP A 196 -0.03 20.58 16.89
CA ASP A 196 0.66 21.80 17.36
C ASP A 196 1.55 21.60 18.60
N ALA A 197 1.87 20.35 18.98
CA ALA A 197 2.78 20.08 20.09
C ALA A 197 4.24 20.38 19.71
N LYS A 198 4.94 21.17 20.54
CA LYS A 198 6.38 21.44 20.41
C LYS A 198 7.16 20.65 21.44
N PHE A 199 8.14 19.89 20.97
CA PHE A 199 9.08 19.18 21.83
C PHE A 199 10.25 20.10 22.16
N LEU A 200 10.53 20.28 23.46
CA LEU A 200 11.71 20.98 23.94
C LEU A 200 12.59 19.99 24.69
N TYR A 201 13.88 20.02 24.43
CA TYR A 201 14.85 19.18 25.11
C TYR A 201 15.77 20.05 25.95
N ASN A 202 15.91 19.72 27.22
CA ASN A 202 17.06 20.10 28.03
C ASN A 202 17.87 18.82 28.27
N GLU A 203 19.19 18.92 28.42
CA GLU A 203 20.16 17.81 28.43
C GLU A 203 19.81 16.60 29.33
N SER A 204 18.84 16.72 30.23
CA SER A 204 18.34 15.66 31.12
C SER A 204 16.84 15.37 31.00
N TYR A 205 16.05 16.17 30.28
CA TYR A 205 14.59 16.05 30.24
C TYR A 205 14.00 16.44 28.87
N LEU A 206 13.07 15.62 28.39
CA LEU A 206 12.20 15.94 27.26
C LEU A 206 10.90 16.56 27.78
N PHE A 207 10.57 17.75 27.31
CA PHE A 207 9.32 18.44 27.60
C PHE A 207 8.45 18.46 26.34
N VAL A 208 7.15 18.26 26.53
CA VAL A 208 6.15 18.46 25.48
C VAL A 208 5.34 19.68 25.86
N LEU A 209 5.37 20.70 25.00
CA LEU A 209 4.57 21.92 25.14
C LEU A 209 3.41 21.85 24.16
N GLU A 210 2.21 21.71 24.71
CA GLU A 210 0.97 21.60 23.96
C GLU A 210 0.05 22.78 24.28
N LEU A 211 -0.59 23.36 23.25
CA LEU A 211 -1.61 24.38 23.43
C LEU A 211 -3.00 23.71 23.51
N ASN A 212 -3.41 23.38 24.72
CA ASN A 212 -4.74 22.83 24.98
C ASN A 212 -5.79 23.94 25.07
N GLY A 213 -6.59 24.10 24.01
CA GLY A 213 -7.73 25.02 24.00
C GLY A 213 -8.97 24.37 24.61
N GLN A 214 -9.28 24.63 25.87
CA GLN A 214 -10.55 24.19 26.46
C GLN A 214 -11.64 25.25 26.28
N GLN A 215 -12.72 24.87 25.58
CA GLN A 215 -13.87 25.74 25.40
C GLN A 215 -14.69 25.73 26.70
N ILE A 216 -14.65 26.84 27.44
CA ILE A 216 -15.37 27.00 28.70
C ILE A 216 -16.70 27.72 28.41
N PRO A 217 -17.84 27.27 28.98
CA PRO A 217 -19.10 27.97 28.84
C PRO A 217 -18.99 29.45 29.22
N ALA A 218 -19.74 30.31 28.52
CA ALA A 218 -19.72 31.74 28.78
C ALA A 218 -20.18 32.03 30.22
N GLY A 219 -19.42 32.87 30.95
CA GLY A 219 -19.72 33.25 32.32
C GLY A 219 -19.12 32.35 33.42
N THR A 220 -18.47 31.23 33.09
CA THR A 220 -17.85 30.35 34.10
C THR A 220 -16.71 31.02 34.86
N TYR A 221 -15.92 31.86 34.17
CA TYR A 221 -14.84 32.64 34.80
C TYR A 221 -14.88 34.10 34.34
N PRO A 222 -15.74 34.95 34.94
CA PRO A 222 -15.92 36.34 34.52
C PRO A 222 -14.64 37.19 34.63
N ALA A 223 -13.71 36.79 35.50
CA ALA A 223 -12.42 37.45 35.70
C ALA A 223 -11.39 37.13 34.59
N LEU A 224 -11.48 35.95 33.97
CA LEU A 224 -10.59 35.49 32.88
C LEU A 224 -11.16 35.84 31.50
N GLN A 225 -12.47 35.99 31.36
CA GLN A 225 -13.13 36.51 30.16
C GLN A 225 -12.94 38.04 30.01
N ARG A 226 -11.70 38.49 29.82
CA ARG A 226 -11.42 39.88 29.42
C ARG A 226 -10.24 39.90 28.47
N GLY A 227 -10.47 40.19 27.18
CA GLY A 227 -9.37 40.71 26.36
C GLY A 227 -9.38 40.58 24.84
N ALA A 228 -10.48 40.30 24.15
CA ALA A 228 -10.45 40.41 22.68
C ALA A 228 -10.96 41.77 22.15
N ALA A 229 -11.89 42.46 22.82
CA ALA A 229 -12.43 43.71 22.29
C ALA A 229 -13.18 44.56 23.33
N VAL A 230 -12.51 45.33 24.20
CA VAL A 230 -13.08 46.58 24.74
C VAL A 230 -11.96 47.56 25.05
N THR A 231 -12.05 48.77 24.51
CA THR A 231 -11.12 49.89 24.68
C THR A 231 -11.26 50.57 26.04
N LYS A 232 -10.09 50.84 26.66
CA LYS A 232 -9.73 51.88 27.65
C LYS A 232 -10.61 52.07 28.90
N ASP A 233 -10.03 51.74 30.06
CA ASP A 233 -10.32 52.44 31.32
C ASP A 233 -9.02 52.57 32.15
N PHE A 234 -8.58 53.80 32.40
CA PHE A 234 -7.28 54.16 32.99
C PHE A 234 -7.24 54.10 34.53
N LYS A 235 -8.28 53.61 35.20
CA LYS A 235 -8.39 53.59 36.67
C LYS A 235 -8.27 52.21 37.33
N ARG A 236 -7.71 51.19 36.67
CA ARG A 236 -7.67 49.86 37.28
C ARG A 236 -6.46 49.66 38.19
N MET A 237 -6.74 49.52 39.49
CA MET A 237 -5.83 48.89 40.46
C MET A 237 -5.40 47.53 39.94
N ILE A 238 -4.09 47.28 39.98
CA ILE A 238 -3.49 46.00 39.64
C ILE A 238 -3.94 44.98 40.69
N PRO A 239 -4.69 43.91 40.33
CA PRO A 239 -5.03 42.88 41.29
C PRO A 239 -3.77 42.17 41.74
N LYS A 240 -3.66 41.92 43.05
CA LYS A 240 -2.49 41.24 43.64
C LYS A 240 -2.33 39.85 43.01
N PRO A 241 -1.10 39.41 42.74
CA PRO A 241 -0.82 38.17 42.04
C PRO A 241 -1.39 36.98 42.81
N VAL A 242 -2.07 36.09 42.09
CA VAL A 242 -2.52 34.80 42.62
C VAL A 242 -1.32 33.85 42.50
N VAL A 243 -0.79 33.43 43.64
CA VAL A 243 0.27 32.43 43.71
C VAL A 243 -0.39 31.06 43.85
N VAL A 244 -0.16 30.18 42.87
CA VAL A 244 -0.61 28.78 42.92
C VAL A 244 0.59 27.92 43.31
N VAL A 245 0.49 27.24 44.44
CA VAL A 245 1.48 26.27 44.91
C VAL A 245 0.99 24.87 44.56
N VAL A 246 1.78 24.13 43.80
CA VAL A 246 1.48 22.74 43.43
C VAL A 246 2.42 21.83 44.21
N ASN A 247 1.85 20.99 45.08
CA ASN A 247 2.60 19.94 45.78
C ASN A 247 2.74 18.72 44.87
N ILE A 248 3.97 18.43 44.48
CA ILE A 248 4.32 17.18 43.81
C ILE A 248 4.75 16.21 44.90
N ASN A 249 3.98 15.13 45.07
CA ASN A 249 4.31 14.08 46.04
C ASN A 249 5.65 13.43 45.65
N ARG A 250 6.55 13.32 46.63
CA ARG A 250 7.80 12.55 46.53
C ARG A 250 7.55 11.06 46.67
#